data_AF-A0A072NTB0-F1
#
_entry.id   AF-A0A072NTB0-F1
#
_cell.length_a   1.000
_cell.length_b   1.000
_cell.length_c   1.000
_cell.angle_alpha   90.00
_cell.angle_beta   90.00
_cell.angle_gamma   90.00
#
_symmetry.space_group_name_H-M   'P 1'
#
loop_
_entity.id
_entity.type
_entity.pdbx_description
1 polymer ?
#
loop_
_entity_poly.entity_id
_entity_poly.type
_entity_poly.pdbx_seq_one_letter_code
_entity_poly.pdbx_strand_id
1 'polypeptide(L)' 'MKHEVTFADIKSRNFRAASGQNHKLWGSIRRARADHFKFLWVDTCCIDKSDSVELSQAINSMY' A
#
# COMPACT_ATOMS: atom_id res chain seq x y z
N MET A 1 13.44 -4.86 -12.33
CA MET A 1 12.55 -3.69 -12.17
C MET A 1 11.61 -3.94 -11.00
N LYS A 2 11.86 -3.33 -9.83
CA LYS A 2 10.92 -3.35 -8.69
C LYS A 2 10.35 -1.94 -8.57
N HIS A 3 9.14 -1.71 -9.08
CA HIS A 3 8.47 -0.41 -9.07
C HIS A 3 7.34 -0.34 -8.02
N GLU A 4 7.25 -1.31 -7.11
CA GLU A 4 6.16 -1.40 -6.14
C GLU A 4 6.54 -0.72 -4.83
N VAL A 5 5.64 0.14 -4.32
CA VAL A 5 5.82 0.80 -3.01
C VAL A 5 5.61 -0.25 -1.94
N THR A 6 6.54 -0.34 -1.00
CA THR A 6 6.52 -1.30 0.11
C THR A 6 6.02 -0.65 1.40
N PHE A 7 5.64 -1.46 2.39
CA PHE A 7 5.24 -0.97 3.72
C PHE A 7 6.35 -0.14 4.38
N ALA A 8 7.61 -0.54 4.22
CA ALA A 8 8.78 0.20 4.70
C ALA A 8 8.90 1.60 4.08
N ASP A 9 8.54 1.76 2.79
CA ASP A 9 8.56 3.05 2.10
C ASP A 9 7.48 4.01 2.64
N ILE A 10 6.33 3.47 3.03
CA ILE A 10 5.26 4.23 3.71
C ILE A 10 5.74 4.67 5.10
N LYS A 11 6.27 3.73 5.88
CA LYS A 11 6.69 3.94 7.28
C LYS A 11 7.82 4.95 7.40
N SER A 12 8.75 4.97 6.43
CA SER A 12 9.92 5.86 6.43
C SER A 12 9.64 7.31 6.02
N ARG A 13 8.37 7.73 5.88
CA ARG A 13 7.97 9.06 5.32
C ARG A 13 8.50 9.35 3.91
N ASN A 14 9.15 8.38 3.26
CA ASN A 14 9.58 8.46 1.86
C ASN A 14 8.42 8.24 0.87
N PHE A 15 7.17 8.25 1.34
CA PHE A 15 5.99 8.09 0.52
C PHE A 15 6.00 8.96 -0.74
N ARG A 16 6.36 10.24 -0.66
CA ARG A 16 6.38 11.13 -1.85
C ARG A 16 7.46 10.74 -2.87
N ALA A 17 8.63 10.31 -2.42
CA ALA A 17 9.71 9.85 -3.29
C ALA A 17 9.44 8.47 -3.90
N ALA A 18 8.79 7.57 -3.14
CA ALA A 18 8.42 6.23 -3.60
C ALA A 18 7.16 6.25 -4.49
N SER A 19 6.16 7.06 -4.14
CA SER A 19 4.91 7.20 -4.89
C SER A 19 5.15 7.85 -6.24
N GLY A 20 6.02 8.85 -6.36
CA GLY A 20 6.39 9.47 -7.65
C GLY A 20 6.89 8.48 -8.71
N GLN A 21 7.35 7.29 -8.29
CA GLN A 21 7.87 6.24 -9.16
C GLN A 21 6.85 5.12 -9.46
N ASN A 22 5.64 5.15 -8.88
CA ASN A 22 4.66 4.07 -8.98
C ASN A 22 3.32 4.51 -9.59
N HIS A 23 3.18 4.26 -10.89
CA HIS A 23 1.96 4.58 -11.65
C HIS A 23 0.72 3.79 -11.18
N LYS A 24 0.89 2.56 -10.68
CA LYS A 24 -0.22 1.72 -10.21
C LYS A 24 -0.85 2.28 -8.93
N LEU A 25 -0.01 2.69 -7.97
CA LEU A 25 -0.45 3.26 -6.70
C LEU A 25 -1.25 4.55 -6.93
N TRP A 26 -0.71 5.47 -7.73
CA TRP A 26 -1.43 6.70 -8.10
C TRP A 26 -2.73 6.41 -8.85
N GLY A 27 -2.72 5.45 -9.77
CA GLY A 27 -3.92 5.02 -10.49
C GLY A 27 -5.01 4.51 -9.53
N SER A 28 -4.63 3.72 -8.52
CA SER A 28 -5.56 3.21 -7.52
C SER A 28 -6.03 4.29 -6.55
N ILE A 29 -5.17 5.21 -6.09
CA ILE A 29 -5.58 6.37 -5.27
C ILE A 29 -6.57 7.25 -6.04
N ARG A 30 -6.29 7.51 -7.32
CA ARG A 30 -7.17 8.33 -8.18
C ARG A 30 -8.55 7.69 -8.32
N ARG A 31 -8.60 6.37 -8.55
CA ARG A 31 -9.87 5.61 -8.61
C ARG A 31 -10.60 5.63 -7.27
N ALA A 32 -9.92 5.29 -6.18
CA ALA A 32 -10.51 5.32 -4.84
C ALA A 32 -11.11 6.69 -4.49
N ARG A 33 -10.43 7.79 -4.85
CA ARG A 33 -10.97 9.15 -4.68
C ARG A 33 -12.17 9.43 -5.56
N ALA A 34 -12.16 9.00 -6.81
CA ALA A 34 -13.29 9.14 -7.72
C ALA A 34 -14.51 8.36 -7.21
N ASP A 35 -14.27 7.21 -6.59
CA ASP A 35 -15.28 6.33 -6.00
C ASP A 35 -15.65 6.74 -4.56
N HIS A 36 -15.18 7.90 -4.08
CA HIS A 36 -15.43 8.46 -2.75
C HIS A 36 -14.93 7.63 -1.55
N PHE A 37 -13.96 6.72 -1.76
CA PHE A 37 -13.29 6.02 -0.69
C PHE A 37 -12.22 6.88 -0.02
N LYS A 38 -12.27 6.93 1.32
CA LYS A 38 -11.27 7.61 2.15
C LYS A 38 -9.98 6.81 2.33
N PHE A 39 -10.07 5.50 2.19
CA PHE A 39 -8.97 4.57 2.41
C PHE A 39 -8.92 3.59 1.24
N LEU A 40 -7.71 3.17 0.89
CA LEU A 40 -7.44 2.16 -0.12
C LEU A 40 -6.45 1.17 0.49
N TRP A 41 -6.72 -0.11 0.29
CA TRP A 41 -5.80 -1.18 0.66
C TRP A 41 -4.95 -1.60 -0.53
N VAL A 42 -3.64 -1.73 -0.32
CA VAL A 42 -2.69 -2.24 -1.31
C VAL A 42 -1.73 -3.19 -0.62
N ASP A 43 -1.76 -4.47 -0.99
CA ASP A 43 -1.02 -5.53 -0.30
C ASP A 43 0.49 -5.30 -0.22
N THR A 44 1.07 -4.55 -1.16
CA THR A 44 2.50 -4.27 -1.18
C THR A 44 2.90 -3.26 -0.12
N CYS A 45 2.01 -2.32 0.24
CA CYS A 45 2.33 -1.20 1.14
C CYS A 45 1.50 -1.12 2.41
N CYS A 46 0.43 -1.91 2.55
CA CYS A 46 -0.45 -1.92 3.72
C CYS A 46 -0.15 -3.04 4.72
N ILE A 47 0.63 -4.06 4.32
CA ILE A 47 0.99 -5.18 5.19
C ILE A 47 2.50 -5.26 5.30
N ASP A 48 3.02 -5.33 6.52
CA ASP A 48 4.40 -5.74 6.72
C ASP A 48 4.55 -7.24 6.44
N LYS A 49 5.01 -7.58 5.23
CA LYS A 49 5.25 -8.97 4.84
C LYS A 49 6.48 -9.59 5.51
N SER A 50 7.26 -8.81 6.25
CA SER A 50 8.39 -9.34 7.03
C SER A 50 7.96 -9.93 8.37
N ASP A 51 6.76 -9.60 8.84
CA ASP A 51 6.13 -10.18 10.03
C ASP A 51 5.00 -11.14 9.61
N SER A 52 5.23 -12.45 9.79
CA SER A 52 4.28 -13.49 9.44
C SER A 52 3.04 -13.52 10.35
N VAL A 53 3.13 -12.95 11.56
CA VAL A 53 2.01 -12.82 12.49
C VAL A 53 1.09 -11.68 12.04
N GLU A 54 1.67 -10.53 11.68
CA GLU A 54 0.93 -9.40 11.12
C GLU A 54 0.25 -9.78 9.80
N LEU A 55 0.95 -10.48 8.92
CA LEU A 55 0.38 -10.98 7.65
C LEU A 55 -0.84 -11.87 7.90
N SER A 56 -0.77 -12.78 8.88
CA SER A 56 -1.87 -13.70 9.19
C SER A 56 -3.07 -12.98 9.82
N GLN A 57 -2.83 -11.97 10.67
CA GLN A 57 -3.90 -11.16 11.25
C GLN A 57 -4.55 -10.23 10.23
N ALA A 58 -3.77 -9.60 9.36
CA ALA A 58 -4.28 -8.73 8.31
C ALA A 58 -5.15 -9.50 7.31
N ILE A 59 -4.77 -10.72 6.95
CA ILE A 59 -5.60 -11.59 6.09
C ILE A 59 -6.90 -11.98 6.80
N ASN A 60 -6.84 -12.40 8.07
CA ASN A 60 -8.02 -12.80 8.82
C ASN A 60 -8.97 -11.65 9.17
N SER A 61 -8.48 -10.40 9.20
CA SER A 61 -9.31 -9.21 9.42
C SER A 61 -10.00 -8.69 8.16
N MET A 62 -9.62 -9.20 6.98
CA MET A 62 -10.17 -8.81 5.68
C MET A 62 -11.25 -9.78 5.17
N TYR A 63 -11.42 -10.93 5.85
CA TYR A 63 -12.53 -11.89 5.68
C TYR A 63 -13.61 -11.65 6.72
#